data_AF-A0A2V9KKF4-F1
#
_entry.id   AF-A0A2V9KKF4-F1
#
_cell.length_a   1.000
_cell.length_b   1.000
_cell.length_c   1.000
_cell.angle_alpha   90.00
_cell.angle_beta   90.00
_cell.angle_gamma   90.00
#
_symmetry.space_group_name_H-M   'P 1'
#
loop_
_entity.id
_entity.type
_entity.pdbx_description
1 polymer ?
#
loop_
_entity_poly.entity_id
_entity_poly.type
_entity_poly.pdbx_seq_one_letter_code
_entity_poly.pdbx_strand_id
1 'polypeptide(L)'
;SAIASLHATPLPPSQIVHYKTFDGKTITALLWMPFNLKRAGSNPALVLPHGGPTGQMVDYWNTDVAALVSRGYICIAPNPCGSTGYGLDFQKAQDLGGGCGTLWDHQHLMRKNAAPGEQAAQSER
;
A
#
# COMPACT_ATOMS: atom_id res chain seq x y z
N SER A 1 -8.38 -39.96 7.36
CA SER A 1 -8.53 -38.75 6.54
C SER A 1 -8.27 -37.50 7.38
N ALA A 2 -7.18 -36.77 7.10
CA ALA A 2 -6.70 -35.63 7.89
C ALA A 2 -7.18 -34.26 7.34
N ILE A 3 -8.41 -34.18 6.83
CA ILE A 3 -9.00 -32.93 6.31
C ILE A 3 -9.79 -32.18 7.42
N ALA A 4 -10.07 -32.81 8.56
CA ALA A 4 -11.02 -32.29 9.55
C ALA A 4 -10.47 -31.22 10.53
N SER A 5 -9.22 -30.75 10.38
CA SER A 5 -8.58 -29.85 11.35
C SER A 5 -8.15 -28.48 10.80
N LEU A 6 -8.30 -28.23 9.50
CA LEU A 6 -7.98 -26.92 8.91
C LEU A 6 -9.11 -25.93 9.20
N HIS A 7 -8.89 -25.07 10.20
CA HIS A 7 -9.73 -23.89 10.40
C HIS A 7 -9.35 -22.82 9.38
N ALA A 8 -10.30 -22.41 8.56
CA ALA A 8 -10.12 -21.26 7.67
C ALA A 8 -9.86 -20.02 8.53
N THR A 9 -8.63 -19.51 8.50
CA THR A 9 -8.31 -18.24 9.15
C THR A 9 -8.84 -17.13 8.23
N PRO A 10 -9.77 -16.29 8.68
CA PRO A 10 -10.23 -15.16 7.88
C PRO A 10 -9.05 -14.23 7.63
N LEU A 11 -8.79 -13.92 6.36
CA LEU A 11 -7.84 -12.91 5.94
C LEU A 11 -8.58 -11.59 5.70
N PRO A 12 -8.03 -10.45 6.11
CA PRO A 12 -8.66 -9.18 5.82
C PRO A 12 -8.65 -8.91 4.31
N PRO A 13 -9.75 -8.38 3.77
CA PRO A 13 -9.80 -7.99 2.36
C PRO A 13 -8.83 -6.83 2.10
N SER A 14 -8.45 -6.67 0.84
CA SER A 14 -7.77 -5.46 0.40
C SER A 14 -8.75 -4.27 0.46
N GLN A 15 -8.20 -3.09 0.71
CA GLN A 15 -8.93 -1.82 0.63
C GLN A 15 -8.22 -0.93 -0.38
N ILE A 16 -8.98 -0.35 -1.30
CA ILE A 16 -8.47 0.69 -2.20
C ILE A 16 -8.37 1.98 -1.40
N VAL A 17 -7.17 2.53 -1.29
CA VAL A 17 -6.90 3.80 -0.63
C VAL A 17 -6.24 4.78 -1.59
N HIS A 18 -6.44 6.06 -1.34
CA HIS A 18 -5.84 7.15 -2.10
C HIS A 18 -5.05 8.04 -1.15
N TYR A 19 -3.84 8.43 -1.55
CA TYR A 19 -3.04 9.36 -0.76
C TYR A 19 -2.20 10.27 -1.64
N LYS A 20 -1.86 11.44 -1.08
CA LYS A 20 -0.98 12.40 -1.74
C LYS A 20 0.48 11.98 -1.62
N THR A 21 1.17 12.00 -2.74
CA THR A 21 2.63 11.82 -2.87
C THR A 21 3.37 13.10 -2.52
N PHE A 22 4.70 13.06 -2.55
CA PHE A 22 5.55 14.21 -2.22
C PHE A 22 5.41 15.39 -3.19
N ASP A 23 5.02 15.14 -4.45
CA ASP A 23 4.74 16.17 -5.46
C ASP A 23 3.27 16.62 -5.46
N GLY A 24 2.46 16.16 -4.49
CA GLY A 24 1.06 16.55 -4.33
C GLY A 24 0.07 15.81 -5.22
N LYS A 25 0.53 14.91 -6.10
CA LYS A 25 -0.36 14.03 -6.87
C LYS A 25 -1.01 13.00 -5.97
N THR A 26 -2.20 12.55 -6.37
CA THR A 26 -2.89 11.47 -5.67
C THR A 26 -2.65 10.17 -6.41
N ILE A 27 -2.17 9.16 -5.70
CA ILE A 27 -2.01 7.79 -6.23
C ILE A 27 -2.89 6.81 -5.47
N THR A 28 -3.21 5.71 -6.13
CA THR A 28 -4.01 4.62 -5.57
C THR A 28 -3.09 3.55 -4.98
N ALA A 29 -3.52 2.90 -3.91
CA ALA A 29 -2.86 1.74 -3.36
C ALA A 29 -3.88 0.71 -2.87
N LEU A 30 -3.45 -0.55 -2.79
CA LEU A 30 -4.15 -1.56 -2.00
C LEU A 30 -3.57 -1.63 -0.60
N LEU A 31 -4.44 -1.66 0.40
CA LEU A 31 -4.12 -1.73 1.81
C LEU A 31 -4.74 -2.97 2.44
N TRP A 32 -3.94 -3.78 3.12
CA TRP A 32 -4.40 -4.89 3.94
C TRP A 32 -4.13 -4.59 5.40
N MET A 33 -5.19 -4.63 6.19
CA MET A 33 -5.17 -4.28 7.60
C MET A 33 -5.62 -5.47 8.45
N PRO A 34 -4.74 -6.05 9.29
CA PRO A 34 -5.12 -7.12 10.20
C PRO A 34 -6.28 -6.70 11.12
N PHE A 35 -7.17 -7.65 11.43
CA PHE A 35 -8.41 -7.39 12.18
C PHE A 35 -8.18 -6.99 13.64
N ASN A 36 -7.17 -7.57 14.28
CA ASN A 36 -6.89 -7.46 15.71
C ASN A 36 -5.92 -6.32 16.07
N LEU A 37 -5.67 -5.41 15.12
CA LEU A 37 -4.62 -4.41 15.23
C LEU A 37 -5.17 -3.08 15.77
N LYS A 38 -4.66 -2.63 16.92
CA LYS A 38 -4.99 -1.30 17.48
C LYS A 38 -4.57 -0.21 16.50
N ARG A 39 -5.47 0.69 16.13
CA ARG A 39 -5.18 1.80 15.19
C ARG A 39 -4.43 2.96 15.89
N ALA A 40 -3.28 2.65 16.48
CA ALA A 40 -2.48 3.57 17.30
C ALA A 40 -1.25 4.15 16.58
N GLY A 41 -1.11 3.93 15.27
CA GLY A 41 -0.02 4.50 14.45
C GLY A 41 1.37 3.91 14.67
N SER A 42 1.57 3.01 15.63
CA SER A 42 2.87 2.42 15.98
C SER A 42 3.08 1.01 15.42
N ASN A 43 2.25 0.60 14.46
CA ASN A 43 2.22 -0.78 14.01
C ASN A 43 3.19 -1.01 12.85
N PRO A 44 3.83 -2.18 12.76
CA PRO A 44 4.73 -2.48 11.66
C PRO A 44 3.94 -2.53 10.34
N ALA A 45 4.43 -1.78 9.36
CA ALA A 45 3.87 -1.72 8.02
C ALA A 45 4.94 -2.03 6.97
N LEU A 46 4.53 -2.73 5.91
CA LEU A 46 5.35 -3.12 4.78
C LEU A 46 4.79 -2.50 3.52
N VAL A 47 5.68 -1.88 2.73
CA VAL A 47 5.35 -1.39 1.39
C VAL A 47 5.78 -2.44 0.38
N LEU A 48 4.84 -2.85 -0.47
CA LEU A 48 5.01 -3.92 -1.45
C LEU A 48 5.02 -3.30 -2.85
N PRO A 49 6.20 -2.92 -3.37
CA PRO A 49 6.33 -2.43 -4.74
C PRO A 49 5.95 -3.53 -5.73
N HIS A 50 5.15 -3.19 -6.74
CA HIS A 50 4.99 -4.08 -7.90
C HIS A 50 6.18 -3.94 -8.86
N GLY A 51 6.41 -4.96 -9.69
CA GLY A 51 7.44 -4.94 -10.71
C GLY A 51 7.09 -4.04 -11.90
N GLY A 52 8.13 -3.53 -12.56
CA GLY A 52 8.04 -2.72 -13.78
C GLY A 52 7.32 -1.37 -13.63
N PRO A 53 7.58 -0.42 -14.54
CA PRO A 53 6.72 0.77 -14.67
C PRO A 53 5.35 0.35 -15.23
N THR A 54 5.35 -0.49 -16.26
CA THR A 54 4.19 -1.02 -16.98
C THR A 54 3.47 -2.16 -16.23
N GLY A 55 3.31 -2.02 -14.93
CA GLY A 55 2.62 -2.95 -14.05
C GLY A 55 1.58 -2.23 -13.21
N GLN A 56 0.82 -2.97 -12.42
CA GLN A 56 -0.01 -2.42 -11.35
C GLN A 56 -0.27 -3.53 -10.34
N MET A 57 -0.44 -3.15 -9.09
CA MET A 57 -1.12 -3.97 -8.11
C MET A 57 -2.64 -3.89 -8.34
N VAL A 58 -3.26 -5.06 -8.47
CA VAL A 58 -4.72 -5.24 -8.53
C VAL A 58 -5.17 -6.13 -7.37
N ASP A 59 -6.48 -6.20 -7.13
CA ASP A 59 -7.03 -7.04 -6.07
C ASP A 59 -7.02 -8.50 -6.53
N TYR A 60 -5.93 -9.21 -6.24
CA TYR A 60 -5.76 -10.63 -6.53
C TYR A 60 -5.19 -11.38 -5.32
N TRP A 61 -5.32 -12.71 -5.34
CA TRP A 61 -4.73 -13.54 -4.30
C TRP A 61 -3.20 -13.47 -4.32
N ASN A 62 -2.62 -12.88 -3.27
CA ASN A 62 -1.18 -12.79 -3.09
C ASN A 62 -0.77 -13.55 -1.82
N THR A 63 -0.02 -14.64 -1.99
CA THR A 63 0.43 -15.52 -0.90
C THR A 63 1.34 -14.80 0.10
N ASP A 64 2.19 -13.88 -0.36
CA ASP A 64 3.08 -13.12 0.51
C ASP A 64 2.27 -12.16 1.38
N VAL A 65 1.32 -11.44 0.78
CA VAL A 65 0.38 -10.59 1.53
C VAL A 65 -0.39 -11.41 2.56
N ALA A 66 -0.97 -12.55 2.16
CA ALA A 66 -1.70 -13.43 3.06
C ALA A 66 -0.83 -13.90 4.24
N ALA A 67 0.43 -14.28 3.97
CA ALA A 67 1.37 -14.71 4.99
C ALA A 67 1.78 -13.57 5.94
N LEU A 68 2.04 -12.36 5.43
CA LEU A 68 2.43 -11.21 6.24
C LEU A 68 1.28 -10.71 7.11
N VAL A 69 0.10 -10.56 6.50
CA VAL A 69 -1.08 -10.01 7.17
C VAL A 69 -1.60 -10.96 8.25
N SER A 70 -1.56 -12.28 8.02
CA SER A 70 -1.88 -13.27 9.07
C SER A 70 -0.92 -13.23 10.27
N ARG A 71 0.28 -12.67 10.11
CA ARG A 71 1.27 -12.47 11.17
C ARG A 71 1.20 -11.09 11.82
N GLY A 72 0.22 -10.26 11.44
CA GLY A 72 0.00 -8.95 12.04
C GLY A 72 0.78 -7.80 11.39
N TYR A 73 1.34 -7.99 10.19
CA TYR A 73 1.91 -6.89 9.42
C TYR A 73 0.82 -6.15 8.65
N ILE A 74 0.87 -4.82 8.67
CA ILE A 74 0.11 -4.01 7.72
C ILE A 74 0.82 -4.07 6.38
N CYS A 75 0.12 -4.36 5.30
CA CYS A 75 0.71 -4.38 3.95
C CYS A 75 0.05 -3.30 3.10
N ILE A 76 0.84 -2.52 2.38
CA ILE A 76 0.35 -1.53 1.43
C ILE A 76 1.10 -1.67 0.11
N ALA A 77 0.38 -1.68 -1.00
CA ALA A 77 0.92 -1.83 -2.35
C ALA A 77 0.49 -0.64 -3.21
N PRO A 78 1.33 0.42 -3.29
CA PRO A 78 1.05 1.58 -4.11
C PRO A 78 1.17 1.31 -5.61
N ASN A 79 0.35 2.02 -6.39
CA ASN A 79 0.44 2.14 -7.84
C ASN A 79 0.95 3.56 -8.16
N PRO A 80 2.28 3.77 -8.17
CA PRO A 80 2.88 5.07 -8.47
C PRO A 80 2.63 5.48 -9.93
N CYS A 81 3.00 6.72 -10.28
CA CYS A 81 2.92 7.13 -11.68
C CYS A 81 3.80 6.24 -12.56
N GLY A 82 3.29 5.92 -13.75
CA GLY A 82 3.83 4.83 -14.56
C GLY A 82 2.96 3.57 -14.53
N SER A 83 2.23 3.32 -13.44
CA SER A 83 1.37 2.14 -13.35
C SER A 83 0.28 2.12 -14.42
N THR A 84 -0.03 0.92 -14.89
CA THR A 84 -1.14 0.67 -15.81
C THR A 84 -2.50 0.83 -15.12
N GLY A 85 -3.58 1.03 -15.90
CA GLY A 85 -4.96 1.08 -15.38
C GLY A 85 -5.48 2.48 -15.03
N TYR A 86 -4.64 3.52 -15.08
CA TYR A 86 -4.98 4.90 -14.70
C TYR A 86 -4.97 5.90 -15.86
N GLY A 87 -4.95 5.40 -17.10
CA GLY A 87 -4.89 6.21 -18.32
C GLY A 87 -3.47 6.43 -18.85
N LEU A 88 -3.37 6.80 -20.13
CA LEU A 88 -2.09 6.91 -20.85
C LEU A 88 -1.20 8.02 -20.29
N ASP A 89 -1.80 9.13 -19.86
CA ASP A 89 -1.04 10.27 -19.32
C ASP A 89 -0.39 9.90 -17.98
N PHE A 90 -1.09 9.14 -17.13
CA PHE A 90 -0.55 8.64 -15.87
C PHE A 90 0.58 7.63 -16.09
N GLN A 91 0.41 6.74 -17.08
CA GLN A 91 1.41 5.75 -17.45
C GLN A 91 2.69 6.38 -18.04
N LYS A 92 2.56 7.48 -18.81
CA LYS A 92 3.70 8.20 -19.37
C LYS A 92 4.37 9.16 -18.38
N ALA A 93 3.70 9.50 -17.28
CA ALA A 93 4.20 10.47 -16.30
C ALA A 93 5.51 10.03 -15.63
N GLN A 94 5.84 8.73 -15.62
CA GLN A 94 7.10 8.22 -15.09
C GLN A 94 8.32 8.62 -15.96
N ASP A 95 8.19 8.52 -17.29
CA ASP A 95 9.29 8.78 -18.24
C ASP A 95 9.62 10.28 -18.37
N LEU A 96 8.69 11.14 -17.98
CA LEU A 96 8.81 12.60 -18.09
C LEU A 96 9.42 13.27 -16.86
N GLY A 97 10.01 12.50 -15.94
CA GLY A 97 10.48 13.03 -14.65
C GLY A 97 9.34 13.50 -13.75
N GLY A 98 8.11 13.02 -13.98
CA GLY A 98 6.96 13.32 -13.15
C GLY A 98 7.19 12.81 -11.74
N GLY A 99 7.14 13.71 -10.76
CA GLY A 99 7.52 13.54 -9.35
C GLY A 99 6.73 12.53 -8.51
N CYS A 100 6.38 11.38 -9.05
CA CYS A 100 5.73 10.25 -8.36
C CYS A 100 6.31 8.95 -8.92
N GLY A 101 7.64 8.85 -8.87
CA GLY A 101 8.34 7.63 -9.24
C GLY A 101 8.32 6.63 -8.09
N THR A 102 8.27 5.33 -8.42
CA THR A 102 8.19 4.20 -7.49
C THR A 102 9.07 4.37 -6.24
N LEU A 103 10.36 4.69 -6.43
CA LEU A 103 11.30 4.86 -5.32
C LEU A 103 10.92 6.02 -4.38
N TRP A 104 10.60 7.18 -4.94
CA TRP A 104 10.34 8.40 -4.18
C TRP A 104 8.98 8.34 -3.46
N ASP A 105 7.98 7.71 -4.07
CA ASP A 105 6.67 7.50 -3.46
C ASP A 105 6.75 6.53 -2.29
N HIS A 106 7.47 5.42 -2.44
CA HIS A 106 7.69 4.49 -1.34
C HIS A 106 8.46 5.15 -0.19
N GLN A 107 9.50 5.93 -0.50
CA GLN A 107 10.23 6.67 0.53
C GLN A 107 9.35 7.71 1.24
N HIS A 108 8.52 8.46 0.50
CA HIS A 108 7.58 9.42 1.07
C HIS A 108 6.60 8.73 2.04
N LEU A 109 6.00 7.61 1.60
CA LEU A 109 5.08 6.82 2.39
C LEU A 109 5.74 6.29 3.67
N MET A 110 6.97 5.78 3.57
CA MET A 110 7.71 5.30 4.75
C MET A 110 8.02 6.43 5.73
N ARG A 111 8.49 7.59 5.24
CA ARG A 111 8.83 8.75 6.10
C ARG A 111 7.60 9.30 6.83
N LYS A 112 6.45 9.37 6.16
CA LYS A 112 5.20 9.86 6.76
C LYS A 112 4.70 8.97 7.91
N ASN A 113 5.02 7.68 7.86
CA ASN A 113 4.64 6.70 8.89
C ASN A 113 5.74 6.47 9.95
N ALA A 114 7.00 6.78 9.65
CA ALA A 114 8.12 6.70 10.60
C ALA A 114 8.23 7.92 11.54
N ALA A 115 7.42 8.97 11.35
CA ALA A 115 7.36 10.16 12.19
C ALA A 115 6.01 10.24 12.94
N PRO A 116 5.85 9.58 14.10
CA PRO A 116 4.61 9.61 14.90
C PRO A 116 4.19 11.01 15.41
N GLY A 117 5.08 12.01 15.34
CA GLY A 117 4.87 13.33 15.97
C GLY A 117 4.15 14.38 15.13
N GLU A 118 3.92 14.16 13.83
CA GLU A 118 3.42 15.21 12.92
C GLU A 118 1.95 15.00 12.48
N GLN A 119 1.40 13.80 12.70
CA GLN A 119 0.04 13.45 12.28
C GLN A 119 -1.06 14.04 13.17
N ALA A 120 -0.73 14.54 14.37
CA ALA A 120 -1.71 15.16 15.27
C ALA A 120 -2.09 16.61 14.89
N ALA A 121 -1.39 17.25 13.94
CA ALA A 121 -1.56 18.68 13.64
C ALA A 121 -2.42 18.97 12.38
N GLN A 122 -2.85 17.95 11.63
CA GLN A 122 -3.53 18.13 10.34
C GLN A 122 -4.99 17.63 10.32
N SER A 123 -5.54 17.16 11.44
CA SER A 123 -6.97 16.85 11.58
C SER A 123 -7.80 18.01 12.14
N GLU A 124 -7.19 19.18 12.38
CA GLU A 124 -7.85 20.38 12.88
C GLU A 124 -7.57 21.60 11.98
N ARG A 125 -7.74 21.50 10.66
CA ARG A 125 -7.91 22.66 9.76
C ARG A 125 -8.78 22.31 8.56
#